data_AF-A0A6J5EY98-F1
#
_entry.id   AF-A0A6J5EY98-F1
#
_cell.length_a   1.000
_cell.length_b   1.000
_cell.length_c   1.000
_cell.angle_alpha   90.00
_cell.angle_beta   90.00
_cell.angle_gamma   90.00
#
_symmetry.space_group_name_H-M   'P 1'
#
loop_
_entity.id
_entity.type
_entity.pdbx_description
1 polymer ?
#
loop_
_entity_poly.entity_id
_entity_poly.type
_entity_poly.pdbx_seq_one_letter_code
_entity_poly.pdbx_strand_id
1 'polypeptide(L)'
;MNLGFFSLPLEPLILFASVVAARLVFIGRYLPAYEGNAMKRLDVAHHPSRVAAASLLVFFTFWMEPVMTARAETPDAVPASLVTVQSQYDFATTITRLRDTLAARGLTLFADIDQSEAAAGVGLPLRPPRLFLFGNPKSGTPVMAAYPHAALELPLRAVVWEDADRRVYIDYQDVTKTLTSYGVVASQLVALQPVPALLRAVAGQ
;
A
#
# COMPACT_ATOMS: atom_id res chain seq x y z
N MET A 1 39.75 60.56 -15.60
CA MET A 1 39.48 59.68 -14.45
C MET A 1 38.28 58.82 -14.83
N ASN A 2 38.44 57.50 -14.84
CA ASN A 2 37.58 56.52 -15.50
C ASN A 2 36.77 55.74 -14.45
N LEU A 3 35.44 55.67 -14.54
CA LEU A 3 34.52 54.68 -13.93
C LEU A 3 33.16 54.88 -14.65
N GLY A 4 32.48 53.94 -15.32
CA GLY A 4 32.53 52.49 -15.35
C GLY A 4 31.08 51.98 -15.37
N PHE A 5 30.44 51.94 -16.55
CA PHE A 5 29.11 51.31 -16.75
C PHE A 5 29.26 49.78 -16.60
N PHE A 6 28.66 49.20 -15.56
CA PHE A 6 28.62 47.75 -15.36
C PHE A 6 27.46 47.16 -16.18
N SER A 7 27.77 46.57 -17.33
CA SER A 7 26.82 45.76 -18.12
C SER A 7 26.84 44.33 -17.58
N LEU A 8 25.69 43.81 -17.14
CA LEU A 8 25.56 42.42 -16.68
C LEU A 8 25.70 41.44 -17.86
N PRO A 9 26.41 40.30 -17.70
CA PRO A 9 26.59 39.32 -18.77
C PRO A 9 25.34 38.43 -18.96
N LEU A 10 24.90 38.29 -20.22
CA LEU A 10 23.77 37.46 -20.67
C LEU A 10 24.03 35.94 -20.64
N GLU A 11 25.18 35.49 -20.14
CA GLU A 11 25.62 34.09 -20.21
C GLU A 11 24.91 33.07 -19.29
N PRO A 12 24.37 33.40 -18.09
CA PRO A 12 23.72 32.37 -17.25
C PRO A 12 22.38 31.90 -17.83
N LEU A 13 21.76 32.67 -18.73
CA LEU A 13 20.49 32.31 -19.36
C LEU A 13 20.66 31.20 -20.42
N ILE A 14 21.80 31.18 -21.11
CA ILE A 14 22.09 30.24 -22.21
C ILE A 14 22.41 28.84 -21.65
N LEU A 15 23.12 28.77 -20.53
CA LEU A 15 23.40 27.53 -19.80
C LEU A 15 22.12 26.90 -19.21
N PHE A 16 21.22 27.72 -18.67
CA PHE A 16 19.94 27.23 -18.15
C PHE A 16 19.03 26.69 -19.26
N ALA A 17 18.97 27.39 -20.40
CA ALA A 17 18.21 26.94 -21.57
C ALA A 17 18.74 25.61 -22.13
N SER A 18 20.06 25.41 -22.12
CA SER A 18 20.71 24.19 -22.63
C SER A 18 20.45 22.96 -21.75
N VAL A 19 20.43 23.14 -20.43
CA VAL A 19 20.11 22.07 -19.46
C VAL A 19 18.62 21.70 -19.50
N VAL A 20 17.72 22.69 -19.68
CA VAL A 20 16.28 22.45 -19.82
C VAL A 20 15.97 21.75 -21.16
N ALA A 21 16.64 22.13 -22.25
CA ALA A 21 16.48 21.48 -23.56
C ALA A 21 16.93 20.01 -23.54
N ALA A 22 18.08 19.70 -22.91
CA ALA A 22 18.56 18.32 -22.78
C ALA A 22 17.60 17.45 -21.94
N ARG A 23 16.97 18.02 -20.90
CA ARG A 23 15.98 17.32 -20.05
C ARG A 23 14.66 17.06 -20.78
N LEU A 24 14.19 17.98 -21.64
CA LEU A 24 12.98 17.80 -22.44
C LEU A 24 13.17 16.76 -23.55
N VAL A 25 14.34 16.72 -24.20
CA VAL A 25 14.68 15.70 -25.21
C VAL A 25 14.73 14.29 -24.60
N PHE A 26 15.21 14.15 -23.36
CA PHE A 26 15.25 12.86 -22.68
C PHE A 26 13.87 12.36 -22.23
N ILE A 27 13.00 13.26 -21.75
CA ILE A 27 11.62 12.92 -21.35
C ILE A 27 10.75 12.55 -22.56
N GLY A 28 10.93 13.24 -23.71
CA GLY A 28 10.20 12.93 -24.95
C GLY A 28 10.50 11.56 -25.55
N ARG A 29 11.61 10.92 -25.17
CA ARG A 29 11.98 9.57 -25.63
C ARG A 29 11.26 8.44 -24.88
N TYR A 30 10.59 8.74 -23.76
CA TYR A 30 9.92 7.75 -22.90
C TYR A 30 8.41 7.97 -22.70
N LEU A 31 7.80 8.96 -23.37
CA LEU A 31 6.33 9.15 -23.43
C LEU A 31 5.87 9.32 -24.89
N PRO A 32 5.33 8.28 -25.56
CA PRO A 32 4.78 8.41 -26.89
C PRO A 32 3.30 8.81 -26.81
N ALA A 33 2.99 10.08 -26.53
CA ALA A 33 1.64 10.63 -26.74
C ALA A 33 1.63 12.18 -26.63
N TYR A 34 2.08 12.86 -27.68
CA TYR A 34 1.42 14.06 -28.23
C TYR A 34 2.14 14.43 -29.54
N GLU A 35 1.63 13.94 -30.67
CA GLU A 35 2.01 14.51 -31.98
C GLU A 35 1.21 15.79 -32.20
N GLY A 36 1.92 16.90 -32.41
CA GLY A 36 1.30 18.22 -32.60
C GLY A 36 2.30 19.27 -33.08
N ASN A 37 2.87 19.06 -34.26
CA ASN A 37 3.33 20.10 -35.20
C ASN A 37 4.25 21.22 -34.65
N ALA A 38 5.43 20.89 -34.12
CA ALA A 38 6.45 21.89 -33.76
C ALA A 38 7.88 21.50 -34.16
N MET A 39 8.07 20.66 -35.18
CA MET A 39 9.38 20.40 -35.79
C MET A 39 9.33 20.61 -37.31
N LYS A 40 9.17 21.87 -37.72
CA LYS A 40 9.58 22.35 -39.04
C LYS A 40 10.13 23.74 -38.88
N ARG A 41 11.45 23.82 -38.71
CA ARG A 41 12.38 24.93 -38.97
C ARG A 41 13.40 24.99 -37.85
N LEU A 42 14.59 24.50 -38.12
CA LEU A 42 15.85 25.19 -37.86
C LEU A 42 16.96 24.34 -38.49
N ASP A 43 17.23 24.68 -39.75
CA ASP A 43 18.39 24.25 -40.51
C ASP A 43 19.47 25.31 -40.25
N VAL A 44 20.52 24.98 -39.51
CA VAL A 44 21.73 25.80 -39.40
C VAL A 44 22.94 24.87 -39.29
N ALA A 45 23.69 24.80 -40.39
CA ALA A 45 25.06 24.29 -40.43
C ALA A 45 26.00 25.18 -39.60
N HIS A 46 27.01 24.61 -38.92
CA HIS A 46 28.42 25.03 -38.92
C HIS A 46 29.30 24.19 -37.96
N HIS A 47 30.57 24.04 -38.36
CA HIS A 47 31.72 23.29 -37.82
C HIS A 47 31.96 23.29 -36.29
N PRO A 48 32.59 22.21 -35.73
CA PRO A 48 32.98 22.15 -34.32
C PRO A 48 34.37 22.75 -34.07
N SER A 49 34.50 23.71 -33.15
CA SER A 49 35.78 24.18 -32.62
C SER A 49 36.00 23.72 -31.17
N ARG A 50 37.03 22.88 -31.05
CA ARG A 50 37.86 22.47 -29.90
C ARG A 50 37.84 23.37 -28.65
N VAL A 51 36.80 23.31 -27.81
CA VAL A 51 36.88 23.70 -26.39
C VAL A 51 35.98 22.76 -25.57
N ALA A 52 36.39 21.52 -25.37
CA ALA A 52 35.64 20.56 -24.56
C ALA A 52 36.56 19.62 -23.75
N ALA A 53 37.72 20.09 -23.33
CA ALA A 53 38.74 19.24 -22.69
C ALA A 53 39.06 19.57 -21.22
N ALA A 54 38.35 20.51 -20.58
CA ALA A 54 38.67 20.91 -19.21
C ALA A 54 37.42 21.14 -18.35
N SER A 55 36.62 20.09 -18.12
CA SER A 55 35.60 20.08 -17.04
C SER A 55 35.23 18.68 -16.54
N LEU A 56 35.98 17.65 -16.90
CA LEU A 56 35.61 16.25 -16.67
C LEU A 56 36.09 15.65 -15.33
N LEU A 57 36.66 16.44 -14.42
CA LEU A 57 37.21 15.93 -13.15
C LEU A 57 36.49 16.37 -11.87
N VAL A 58 35.34 17.07 -11.98
CA VAL A 58 34.47 17.36 -10.81
C VAL A 58 33.10 16.67 -10.93
N PHE A 59 32.77 16.13 -12.11
CA PHE A 59 31.49 15.44 -12.35
C PHE A 59 31.39 14.02 -11.78
N PHE A 60 32.50 13.40 -11.36
CA PHE A 60 32.50 11.99 -10.95
C PHE A 60 32.45 11.76 -9.44
N THR A 61 32.83 12.75 -8.62
CA THR A 61 32.88 12.58 -7.15
C THR A 61 31.57 12.99 -6.46
N PHE A 62 30.66 13.65 -7.17
CA PHE A 62 29.38 14.16 -6.62
C PHE A 62 28.12 13.53 -7.25
N TRP A 63 28.27 12.61 -8.21
CA TRP A 63 27.15 11.93 -8.87
C TRP A 63 27.18 10.42 -8.67
N MET A 64 27.62 10.02 -7.48
CA MET A 64 27.32 8.71 -6.93
C MET A 64 27.25 8.88 -5.41
N GLU A 65 26.37 9.77 -4.93
CA GLU A 65 25.82 9.51 -3.60
C GLU A 65 25.20 8.11 -3.68
N PRO A 66 25.57 7.18 -2.79
CA PRO A 66 25.03 5.85 -2.85
C PRO A 66 23.52 5.97 -2.69
N VAL A 67 22.78 5.64 -3.75
CA VAL A 67 21.39 5.14 -3.69
C VAL A 67 21.43 3.74 -3.03
N MET A 68 22.14 3.65 -1.92
CA MET A 68 22.32 2.51 -1.03
C MET A 68 22.26 3.03 0.42
N THR A 69 21.43 4.05 0.69
CA THR A 69 20.64 3.93 1.90
C THR A 69 19.73 2.75 1.66
N ALA A 70 20.23 1.55 1.98
CA ALA A 70 19.38 0.39 2.18
C ALA A 70 18.21 0.89 3.02
N ARG A 71 17.00 0.85 2.46
CA ARG A 71 15.79 1.02 3.25
C ARG A 71 15.96 -0.02 4.34
N ALA A 72 16.25 0.41 5.57
CA ALA A 72 16.12 -0.47 6.70
C ALA A 72 14.70 -1.02 6.57
N GLU A 73 14.58 -2.30 6.25
CA GLU A 73 13.32 -3.03 6.31
C GLU A 73 12.90 -2.92 7.76
N THR A 74 12.12 -1.88 8.03
CA THR A 74 11.32 -1.82 9.25
C THR A 74 10.47 -3.09 9.15
N PRO A 75 10.55 -4.01 10.13
CA PRO A 75 9.67 -5.17 10.14
C PRO A 75 8.27 -4.65 9.83
N ASP A 76 7.61 -5.20 8.80
CA ASP A 76 6.33 -4.69 8.33
C ASP A 76 5.46 -4.39 9.54
N ALA A 77 5.20 -3.10 9.79
CA ALA A 77 4.59 -2.69 11.03
C ALA A 77 3.13 -3.15 11.02
N VAL A 78 2.89 -4.31 11.62
CA VAL A 78 1.55 -4.89 11.72
C VAL A 78 0.72 -4.04 12.69
N PRO A 79 -0.56 -3.76 12.38
CA PRO A 79 -1.43 -3.03 13.30
C PRO A 79 -1.48 -3.71 14.68
N ALA A 80 -1.38 -2.94 15.76
CA ALA A 80 -1.40 -3.45 17.15
C ALA A 80 -2.71 -4.16 17.56
N SER A 81 -3.76 -3.99 16.76
CA SER A 81 -5.04 -4.68 16.90
C SER A 81 -5.13 -5.97 16.08
N LEU A 82 -4.17 -6.31 15.22
CA LEU A 82 -4.17 -7.59 14.52
C LEU A 82 -3.87 -8.72 15.52
N VAL A 83 -4.66 -9.78 15.46
CA VAL A 83 -4.40 -11.02 16.18
C VAL A 83 -4.32 -12.15 15.15
N THR A 84 -3.21 -12.88 15.19
CA THR A 84 -2.96 -14.06 14.37
C THR A 84 -3.05 -15.31 15.22
N VAL A 85 -3.82 -16.29 14.76
CA VAL A 85 -3.98 -17.60 15.42
C VAL A 85 -3.66 -18.68 14.41
N GLN A 86 -2.65 -19.49 14.68
CA GLN A 86 -2.35 -20.65 13.84
C GLN A 86 -3.42 -21.74 14.01
N SER A 87 -3.97 -22.23 12.91
CA SER A 87 -4.88 -23.37 12.89
C SER A 87 -4.11 -24.67 12.99
N GLN A 88 -4.66 -25.63 13.73
CA GLN A 88 -4.16 -27.02 13.75
C GLN A 88 -4.68 -27.85 12.56
N TYR A 89 -5.56 -27.27 11.74
CA TYR A 89 -6.22 -27.91 10.61
C TYR A 89 -5.74 -27.31 9.29
N ASP A 90 -5.96 -28.05 8.20
CA ASP A 90 -5.75 -27.54 6.85
C ASP A 90 -6.72 -26.39 6.49
N PHE A 91 -6.47 -25.74 5.36
CA PHE A 91 -7.18 -24.53 4.94
C PHE A 91 -8.68 -24.77 4.75
N ALA A 92 -9.05 -25.85 4.05
CA ALA A 92 -10.44 -26.19 3.75
C ALA A 92 -11.23 -26.58 5.03
N THR A 93 -10.60 -27.34 5.91
CA THR A 93 -11.15 -27.72 7.22
C THR A 93 -11.34 -26.50 8.10
N THR A 94 -10.37 -25.58 8.13
CA THR A 94 -10.47 -24.33 8.91
C THR A 94 -11.63 -23.45 8.43
N ILE A 95 -11.80 -23.31 7.12
CA ILE A 95 -12.93 -22.57 6.51
C ILE A 95 -14.27 -23.20 6.91
N THR A 96 -14.39 -24.52 6.77
CA THR A 96 -15.62 -25.25 7.11
C THR A 96 -15.98 -25.07 8.57
N ARG A 97 -14.99 -25.27 9.46
CA ARG A 97 -15.15 -25.06 10.90
C ARG A 97 -15.57 -23.63 11.25
N LEU A 98 -15.02 -22.63 10.56
CA LEU A 98 -15.40 -21.23 10.78
C LEU A 98 -16.88 -21.02 10.44
N ARG A 99 -17.31 -21.43 9.24
CA ARG A 99 -18.70 -21.31 8.79
C ARG A 99 -19.67 -22.02 9.73
N ASP A 100 -19.38 -23.27 10.08
CA ASP A 100 -20.21 -24.08 10.97
C ASP A 100 -20.30 -23.46 12.37
N THR A 101 -19.18 -22.97 12.90
CA THR A 101 -19.16 -22.32 14.21
C THR A 101 -19.95 -21.02 14.22
N LEU A 102 -19.83 -20.19 13.17
CA LEU A 102 -20.63 -18.97 13.04
C LEU A 102 -22.13 -19.30 13.00
N ALA A 103 -22.53 -20.28 12.17
CA ALA A 103 -23.91 -20.72 12.04
C ALA A 103 -24.47 -21.28 13.37
N ALA A 104 -23.72 -22.16 14.03
CA ALA A 104 -24.12 -22.76 15.31
C ALA A 104 -24.29 -21.74 16.44
N ARG A 105 -23.58 -20.60 16.34
CA ARG A 105 -23.67 -19.49 17.31
C ARG A 105 -24.70 -18.42 16.91
N GLY A 106 -25.44 -18.63 15.82
CA GLY A 106 -26.43 -17.68 15.32
C GLY A 106 -25.81 -16.36 14.84
N LEU A 107 -24.54 -16.37 14.46
CA LEU A 107 -23.87 -15.22 13.85
C LEU A 107 -24.20 -15.17 12.36
N THR A 108 -24.54 -13.98 11.87
CA THR A 108 -24.79 -13.74 10.46
C THR A 108 -23.46 -13.72 9.72
N LEU A 109 -23.32 -14.54 8.67
CA LEU A 109 -22.25 -14.44 7.70
C LEU A 109 -22.70 -13.49 6.59
N PHE A 110 -22.18 -12.27 6.60
CA PHE A 110 -22.53 -11.21 5.64
C PHE A 110 -21.82 -11.39 4.30
N ALA A 111 -20.56 -11.81 4.34
CA ALA A 111 -19.81 -12.10 3.15
C ALA A 111 -18.75 -13.17 3.41
N ASP A 112 -18.47 -13.93 2.37
CA ASP A 112 -17.48 -14.97 2.29
C ASP A 112 -16.79 -14.79 0.93
N ILE A 113 -15.56 -14.28 0.96
CA ILE A 113 -14.88 -13.74 -0.21
C ILE A 113 -13.61 -14.55 -0.43
N ASP A 114 -13.57 -15.28 -1.54
CA ASP A 114 -12.33 -15.92 -2.01
C ASP A 114 -11.48 -14.88 -2.76
N GLN A 115 -10.47 -14.37 -2.07
CA GLN A 115 -9.59 -13.36 -2.64
C GLN A 115 -8.59 -13.96 -3.63
N SER A 116 -8.28 -15.25 -3.50
CA SER A 116 -7.44 -15.96 -4.48
C SER A 116 -8.16 -16.19 -5.80
N GLU A 117 -9.46 -16.49 -5.76
CA GLU A 117 -10.32 -16.53 -6.95
C GLU A 117 -10.39 -15.16 -7.64
N ALA A 118 -10.57 -14.09 -6.86
CA ALA A 118 -10.59 -12.73 -7.40
C ALA A 118 -9.26 -12.35 -8.09
N ALA A 119 -8.11 -12.74 -7.51
CA ALA A 119 -6.80 -12.53 -8.12
C ALA A 119 -6.62 -13.37 -9.40
N ALA A 120 -7.06 -14.64 -9.39
CA ALA A 120 -7.03 -15.50 -10.55
C ALA A 120 -7.88 -14.96 -11.71
N GLY A 121 -9.01 -14.31 -11.41
CA GLY A 121 -9.88 -13.65 -12.38
C GLY A 121 -9.21 -12.53 -13.18
N VAL A 122 -8.09 -11.98 -12.67
CA VAL A 122 -7.25 -10.99 -13.37
C VAL A 122 -5.87 -11.54 -13.75
N GLY A 123 -5.70 -12.86 -13.74
CA GLY A 123 -4.46 -13.54 -14.14
C GLY A 123 -3.30 -13.41 -13.15
N LEU A 124 -3.56 -13.04 -11.90
CA LEU A 124 -2.54 -12.92 -10.86
C LEU A 124 -2.56 -14.13 -9.93
N PRO A 125 -1.39 -14.74 -9.63
CA PRO A 125 -1.30 -15.79 -8.63
C PRO A 125 -1.39 -15.18 -7.22
N LEU A 126 -2.19 -15.80 -6.36
CA LEU A 126 -2.27 -15.47 -4.94
C LEU A 126 -2.42 -16.77 -4.17
N ARG A 127 -1.50 -17.06 -3.23
CA ARG A 127 -1.72 -18.14 -2.25
C ARG A 127 -3.04 -17.90 -1.53
N PRO A 128 -3.82 -18.89 -1.08
CA PRO A 128 -5.19 -18.67 -0.63
C PRO A 128 -5.33 -17.76 0.62
N PRO A 129 -6.00 -16.60 0.50
CA PRO A 129 -6.79 -16.06 1.60
C PRO A 129 -8.29 -16.09 1.29
N ARG A 130 -9.08 -16.30 2.35
CA ARG A 130 -10.53 -16.24 2.32
C ARG A 130 -11.02 -15.32 3.44
N LEU A 131 -11.66 -14.22 3.05
CA LEU A 131 -12.13 -13.17 3.96
C LEU A 131 -13.59 -13.41 4.35
N PHE A 132 -13.87 -13.35 5.65
CA PHE A 132 -15.19 -13.53 6.23
C PHE A 132 -15.63 -12.24 6.91
N LEU A 133 -16.81 -11.74 6.54
CA LEU A 133 -17.49 -10.65 7.23
C LEU A 133 -18.67 -11.25 8.00
N PHE A 134 -18.67 -11.11 9.32
CA PHE A 134 -19.66 -11.75 10.17
C PHE A 134 -20.02 -10.91 11.40
N GLY A 135 -21.15 -11.21 12.03
CA GLY A 135 -21.51 -10.55 13.28
C GLY A 135 -22.93 -10.83 13.72
N ASN A 136 -23.38 -10.09 14.74
CA ASN A 136 -24.75 -10.14 15.22
C ASN A 136 -25.34 -8.72 15.16
N PRO A 137 -26.32 -8.45 14.27
CA PRO A 137 -27.00 -7.15 14.22
C PRO A 137 -27.54 -6.68 15.57
N LYS A 138 -28.05 -7.61 16.42
CA LYS A 138 -28.57 -7.26 17.76
C LYS A 138 -27.48 -6.66 18.66
N SER A 139 -26.23 -7.07 18.48
CA SER A 139 -25.09 -6.57 19.25
C SER A 139 -24.44 -5.35 18.60
N GLY A 140 -24.29 -5.36 17.27
CA GLY A 140 -23.53 -4.33 16.54
C GLY A 140 -24.32 -3.05 16.23
N THR A 141 -25.63 -3.15 15.94
CA THR A 141 -26.44 -1.99 15.57
C THR A 141 -26.52 -0.94 16.67
N PRO A 142 -26.70 -1.28 17.97
CA PRO A 142 -26.66 -0.28 19.04
C PRO A 142 -25.33 0.47 19.13
N VAL A 143 -24.21 -0.20 18.86
CA VAL A 143 -22.88 0.43 18.83
C VAL A 143 -22.82 1.44 17.69
N MET A 144 -23.26 1.08 16.48
CA MET A 144 -23.28 2.02 15.35
C MET A 144 -24.23 3.20 15.58
N ALA A 145 -25.37 2.98 16.25
CA ALA A 145 -26.31 4.04 16.57
C ALA A 145 -25.71 5.07 17.55
N ALA A 146 -24.92 4.61 18.53
CA ALA A 146 -24.23 5.48 19.48
C ALA A 146 -22.93 6.08 18.92
N TYR A 147 -22.23 5.35 18.05
CA TYR A 147 -20.93 5.70 17.47
C TYR A 147 -20.95 5.46 15.95
N PRO A 148 -21.50 6.37 15.14
CA PRO A 148 -21.71 6.14 13.71
C PRO A 148 -20.44 5.76 12.94
N HIS A 149 -19.29 6.33 13.32
CA HIS A 149 -18.00 6.03 12.67
C HIS A 149 -17.51 4.59 12.92
N ALA A 150 -17.98 3.93 13.98
CA ALA A 150 -17.68 2.52 14.25
C ALA A 150 -18.25 1.58 13.18
N ALA A 151 -19.17 2.05 12.33
CA ALA A 151 -19.68 1.30 11.19
C ALA A 151 -18.59 0.91 10.17
N LEU A 152 -17.42 1.57 10.17
CA LEU A 152 -16.28 1.14 9.34
C LEU A 152 -15.65 -0.18 9.81
N GLU A 153 -15.86 -0.54 11.08
CA GLU A 153 -15.30 -1.75 11.70
C GLU A 153 -16.33 -2.86 11.88
N LEU A 154 -17.58 -2.61 11.48
CA LEU A 154 -18.70 -3.52 11.61
C LEU A 154 -19.31 -3.79 10.22
N PRO A 155 -19.60 -5.05 9.84
CA PRO A 155 -19.46 -6.28 10.62
C PRO A 155 -17.99 -6.65 10.91
N LEU A 156 -17.79 -7.62 11.81
CA LEU A 156 -16.45 -8.10 12.17
C LEU A 156 -15.80 -8.80 10.98
N ARG A 157 -14.47 -8.78 10.94
CA ARG A 157 -13.65 -9.39 9.88
C ARG A 157 -12.72 -10.47 10.45
N ALA A 158 -12.63 -11.59 9.74
CA ALA A 158 -11.55 -12.57 9.90
C ALA A 158 -11.09 -13.07 8.53
N VAL A 159 -9.81 -13.33 8.37
CA VAL A 159 -9.25 -13.93 7.14
C VAL A 159 -8.55 -15.24 7.50
N VAL A 160 -8.92 -16.30 6.80
CA VAL A 160 -8.18 -17.56 6.83
C VAL A 160 -7.18 -17.52 5.69
N TRP A 161 -5.90 -17.76 5.96
CA TRP A 161 -4.85 -17.71 4.94
C TRP A 161 -3.78 -18.76 5.15
N GLU A 162 -3.03 -19.07 4.08
CA GLU A 162 -1.95 -20.04 4.08
C GLU A 162 -0.59 -19.38 3.76
N ASP A 163 0.43 -19.69 4.55
CA ASP A 163 1.80 -19.19 4.31
C ASP A 163 2.57 -20.04 3.28
N ALA A 164 3.85 -19.72 3.08
CA ALA A 164 4.69 -20.46 2.13
C ALA A 164 4.99 -21.92 2.56
N ASP A 165 4.90 -22.23 3.85
CA ASP A 165 5.15 -23.54 4.43
C ASP A 165 3.86 -24.39 4.53
N ARG A 166 2.76 -23.91 3.95
CA ARG A 166 1.41 -24.50 4.05
C ARG A 166 0.84 -24.52 5.47
N ARG A 167 1.30 -23.61 6.34
CA ARG A 167 0.68 -23.38 7.65
C ARG A 167 -0.52 -22.45 7.48
N VAL A 168 -1.58 -22.78 8.19
CA VAL A 168 -2.86 -22.08 8.08
C VAL A 168 -3.05 -21.17 9.29
N TYR A 169 -3.51 -19.97 9.04
CA TYR A 169 -3.71 -18.94 10.05
C TYR A 169 -5.12 -18.36 9.94
N ILE A 170 -5.64 -17.90 11.08
CA ILE A 170 -6.79 -17.03 11.18
C ILE A 170 -6.31 -15.70 11.72
N ASP A 171 -6.37 -14.67 10.89
CA ASP A 171 -6.15 -13.30 11.32
C ASP A 171 -7.50 -12.62 11.56
N TYR A 172 -7.59 -11.87 12.64
CA TYR A 172 -8.74 -11.03 12.92
C TYR A 172 -8.33 -9.77 13.65
N GLN A 173 -9.19 -8.77 13.60
CA GLN A 173 -9.00 -7.54 14.33
C GLN A 173 -9.52 -7.71 15.76
N ASP A 174 -8.71 -7.39 16.76
CA ASP A 174 -9.15 -7.20 18.14
C ASP A 174 -10.12 -6.03 18.18
N VAL A 175 -11.41 -6.37 18.10
CA VAL A 175 -12.49 -5.40 18.03
C VAL A 175 -12.55 -4.50 19.27
N THR A 176 -12.06 -4.97 20.42
CA THR A 176 -12.04 -4.15 21.63
C THR A 176 -11.04 -3.01 21.48
N LYS A 177 -9.84 -3.31 21.00
CA LYS A 177 -8.82 -2.30 20.71
C LYS A 177 -9.29 -1.35 19.61
N THR A 178 -9.83 -1.90 18.52
CA THR A 178 -10.22 -1.10 17.36
C THR A 178 -11.40 -0.19 17.66
N LEU A 179 -12.47 -0.67 18.29
CA LEU A 179 -13.64 0.16 18.61
C LEU A 179 -13.37 1.19 19.71
N THR A 180 -12.40 0.95 20.59
CA THR A 180 -11.95 1.96 21.56
C THR A 180 -11.38 3.19 20.85
N SER A 181 -10.73 3.04 19.68
CA SER A 181 -10.25 4.17 18.86
C SER A 181 -11.38 5.06 18.32
N TYR A 182 -12.62 4.55 18.27
CA TYR A 182 -13.84 5.29 17.90
C TYR A 182 -14.61 5.85 19.11
N GLY A 183 -14.05 5.71 20.33
CA GLY A 183 -14.68 6.19 21.57
C GLY A 183 -15.72 5.25 22.17
N VAL A 184 -15.88 4.03 21.64
CA VAL A 184 -16.81 3.04 22.20
C VAL A 184 -16.31 2.59 23.57
N VAL A 185 -17.15 2.68 24.59
CA VAL A 185 -16.77 2.32 25.95
C VAL A 185 -16.88 0.82 26.22
N ALA A 186 -16.06 0.31 27.14
CA ALA A 186 -15.96 -1.12 27.42
C ALA A 186 -17.31 -1.81 27.75
N SER A 187 -18.23 -1.10 28.43
CA SER A 187 -19.56 -1.62 28.77
C SER A 187 -20.43 -1.95 27.55
N GLN A 188 -20.18 -1.32 26.41
CA GLN A 188 -20.91 -1.57 25.15
C GLN A 188 -20.25 -2.66 24.29
N LEU A 189 -19.05 -3.11 24.66
CA LEU A 189 -18.28 -4.11 23.93
C LEU A 189 -18.48 -5.54 24.47
N VAL A 190 -19.20 -5.70 25.60
CA VAL A 190 -19.44 -6.98 26.28
C VAL A 190 -19.96 -8.06 25.32
N ALA A 191 -20.89 -7.69 24.42
CA ALA A 191 -21.47 -8.62 23.46
C ALA A 191 -20.49 -9.11 22.38
N LEU A 192 -19.34 -8.47 22.22
CA LEU A 192 -18.30 -8.80 21.24
C LEU A 192 -17.11 -9.56 21.85
N GLN A 193 -16.96 -9.52 23.18
CA GLN A 193 -15.87 -10.20 23.91
C GLN A 193 -15.75 -11.71 23.65
N PRO A 194 -16.81 -12.48 23.36
CA PRO A 194 -16.66 -13.91 23.07
C PRO A 194 -15.98 -14.23 21.74
N VAL A 195 -15.88 -13.29 20.80
CA VAL A 195 -15.42 -13.56 19.41
C VAL A 195 -13.98 -14.07 19.35
N PRO A 196 -12.99 -13.49 20.05
CA PRO A 196 -11.62 -14.03 20.07
C PRO A 196 -11.54 -15.49 20.54
N ALA A 197 -12.34 -15.89 21.53
CA ALA A 197 -12.37 -17.27 22.03
C ALA A 197 -13.02 -18.21 21.00
N LEU A 198 -14.09 -17.75 20.33
CA LEU A 198 -14.73 -18.47 19.24
C LEU A 198 -13.75 -18.75 18.10
N LEU A 199 -12.98 -17.75 17.65
CA LEU A 199 -12.02 -17.90 16.55
C LEU A 199 -10.84 -18.81 16.93
N ARG A 200 -10.40 -18.79 18.18
CA ARG A 200 -9.40 -19.76 18.69
C ARG A 200 -9.92 -21.19 18.66
N ALA A 201 -11.17 -21.41 19.08
CA ALA A 201 -11.80 -22.74 19.01
C ALA A 201 -11.94 -23.25 17.56
N VAL A 202 -12.23 -22.36 16.60
CA VAL A 202 -12.20 -22.70 15.17
C VAL A 202 -10.82 -23.21 14.76
N ALA A 203 -9.75 -22.56 15.21
CA ALA A 203 -8.36 -22.96 14.97
C ALA A 203 -7.91 -24.23 15.75
N GLY A 204 -8.75 -24.75 16.65
CA GLY A 204 -8.45 -25.94 17.46
C GLY A 204 -7.68 -25.65 18.76
N GLN A 205 -7.70 -24.39 19.22
CA GLN A 205 -7.04 -23.95 20.45
C GLN A 205 -8.03 -23.73 21.60
#